data_AF-A0AAW3T2M3-F1
#
_entry.id   AF-A0AAW3T2M3-F1
#
_cell.length_a   1.000
_cell.length_b   1.000
_cell.length_c   1.000
_cell.angle_alpha   90.00
_cell.angle_beta   90.00
_cell.angle_gamma   90.00
#
_symmetry.space_group_name_H-M   'P 1'
#
loop_
_entity.id
_entity.type
_entity.pdbx_description
1 polymer ?
#
loop_
_entity_poly.entity_id
_entity_poly.type
_entity_poly.pdbx_seq_one_letter_code
_entity_poly.pdbx_strand_id
1 'polypeptide(L)'
;MKLSHSFSSALRTFAYFMASGTQNTLEGIDYLSLYGEEPSAFEQVFAIYANVLELDEDGNVLNAKYAEKRATDYLRQYCDPSFTVDPPYEDWEVELH
;
A
#
# COMPACT_ATOMS: atom_id res chain seq x y z
N MET A 1 -12.42 -4.83 -20.68
CA MET A 1 -12.71 -5.58 -19.44
C MET A 1 -12.80 -4.59 -18.28
N LYS A 2 -13.71 -4.77 -17.32
CA LYS A 2 -13.75 -3.96 -16.09
C LYS A 2 -13.08 -4.74 -14.97
N LEU A 3 -12.50 -4.05 -14.00
CA LEU A 3 -11.99 -4.68 -12.77
C LEU A 3 -13.13 -5.29 -11.96
N SER A 4 -12.84 -6.33 -11.19
CA SER A 4 -13.83 -7.01 -10.36
C SER A 4 -14.33 -6.10 -9.23
N HIS A 5 -15.50 -6.43 -8.68
CA HIS A 5 -16.01 -5.74 -7.48
C HIS A 5 -15.10 -5.95 -6.26
N SER A 6 -14.46 -7.11 -6.16
CA SER A 6 -13.53 -7.45 -5.09
C SER A 6 -12.29 -6.55 -5.12
N PHE A 7 -11.61 -6.46 -6.28
CA PHE A 7 -10.50 -5.54 -6.48
C PHE A 7 -10.90 -4.08 -6.22
N SER A 8 -12.00 -3.63 -6.81
CA SER A 8 -12.48 -2.25 -6.65
C SER A 8 -12.76 -1.92 -5.18
N SER A 9 -13.27 -2.89 -4.42
CA SER A 9 -13.54 -2.73 -2.99
C SER A 9 -12.26 -2.67 -2.18
N ALA A 10 -11.28 -3.52 -2.48
CA ALA A 10 -9.97 -3.52 -1.83
C ALA A 10 -9.24 -2.19 -2.04
N LEU A 11 -9.09 -1.76 -3.29
CA LEU A 11 -8.44 -0.50 -3.64
C LEU A 11 -9.11 0.71 -2.98
N ARG A 12 -10.44 0.82 -3.08
CA ARG A 12 -11.19 1.92 -2.46
C ARG A 12 -11.02 1.94 -0.94
N THR A 13 -11.02 0.77 -0.31
CA THR A 13 -10.89 0.64 1.14
C THR A 13 -9.49 1.01 1.61
N PHE A 14 -8.45 0.52 0.92
CA PHE A 14 -7.07 0.89 1.19
C PHE A 14 -6.85 2.40 1.03
N ALA A 15 -7.27 2.97 -0.10
CA ALA A 15 -7.15 4.40 -0.35
C ALA A 15 -7.90 5.24 0.69
N TYR A 16 -9.09 4.80 1.13
CA TYR A 16 -9.82 5.47 2.20
C TYR A 16 -9.01 5.52 3.48
N PHE A 17 -8.49 4.38 3.96
CA PHE A 17 -7.70 4.33 5.21
C PHE A 17 -6.40 5.14 5.14
N MET A 18 -5.74 5.11 3.98
CA MET A 18 -4.54 5.92 3.75
C MET A 18 -4.88 7.41 3.84
N ALA A 19 -5.89 7.88 3.11
CA ALA A 19 -6.25 9.30 3.06
C ALA A 19 -6.93 9.82 4.34
N SER A 20 -7.56 8.95 5.14
CA SER A 20 -8.21 9.34 6.39
C SER A 20 -7.27 9.40 7.60
N GLY A 21 -6.02 8.91 7.47
CA GLY A 21 -5.12 8.80 8.61
C GLY A 21 -5.45 7.67 9.58
N THR A 22 -6.35 6.75 9.19
CA THR A 22 -6.84 5.67 10.06
C THR A 22 -6.29 4.30 9.67
N GLN A 23 -5.20 4.28 8.92
CA GLN A 23 -4.46 3.06 8.59
C GLN A 23 -3.78 2.51 9.85
N ASN A 24 -4.25 1.36 10.33
CA ASN A 24 -3.84 0.80 11.61
C ASN A 24 -2.36 0.41 11.69
N THR A 25 -1.75 0.03 10.56
CA THR A 25 -0.31 -0.31 10.47
C THR A 25 0.61 0.91 10.61
N LEU A 26 0.04 2.12 10.49
CA LEU A 26 0.72 3.41 10.58
C LEU A 26 0.34 4.18 11.85
N GLU A 27 -0.22 3.51 12.86
CA GLU A 27 -0.54 4.15 14.13
C GLU A 27 0.71 4.80 14.75
N GLY A 28 0.59 6.09 15.09
CA GLY A 28 1.69 6.90 15.64
C GLY A 28 2.62 7.52 14.60
N ILE A 29 2.39 7.30 13.30
CA ILE A 29 3.15 7.92 12.22
C ILE A 29 2.37 9.12 11.66
N ASP A 30 2.98 10.31 11.65
CA ASP A 30 2.40 11.51 11.04
C ASP A 30 2.72 11.57 9.54
N TYR A 31 2.05 10.73 8.75
CA TYR A 31 2.30 10.63 7.31
C TYR A 31 1.35 11.48 6.46
N LEU A 32 0.28 12.04 7.03
CA LEU A 32 -0.75 12.74 6.23
C LEU A 32 -0.24 14.06 5.62
N SER A 33 0.68 14.74 6.29
CA SER A 33 1.36 15.94 5.77
C SER A 33 2.06 15.67 4.43
N LEU A 34 2.58 14.46 4.24
CA LEU A 34 3.31 14.06 3.04
C LEU A 34 2.43 14.09 1.77
N TYR A 35 1.11 13.99 1.87
CA TYR A 35 0.24 14.00 0.68
C TYR A 35 0.38 15.28 -0.15
N GLY A 36 0.67 16.42 0.50
CA GLY A 36 0.87 17.71 -0.16
C GLY A 36 2.34 18.05 -0.41
N GLU A 37 3.26 17.42 0.31
CA GLU A 37 4.69 17.78 0.31
C GLU A 37 5.54 16.82 -0.53
N GLU A 38 5.26 15.51 -0.43
CA GLU A 38 6.09 14.44 -1.00
C GLU A 38 5.22 13.35 -1.66
N PRO A 39 4.51 13.67 -2.76
CA PRO A 39 3.57 12.75 -3.40
C PRO A 39 4.23 11.47 -3.93
N SER A 40 5.54 11.48 -4.20
CA SER A 40 6.31 10.30 -4.60
C SER A 40 6.32 9.20 -3.55
N ALA A 41 6.19 9.53 -2.26
CA ALA A 41 6.04 8.52 -1.21
C ALA A 41 4.77 7.70 -1.42
N PHE A 42 3.66 8.34 -1.79
CA PHE A 42 2.40 7.65 -2.04
C PHE A 42 2.36 6.95 -3.39
N GLU A 43 3.03 7.50 -4.42
CA GLU A 43 3.23 6.79 -5.69
C GLU A 43 3.84 5.40 -5.43
N GLN A 44 4.90 5.33 -4.63
CA GLN A 44 5.54 4.07 -4.28
C GLN A 44 4.64 3.16 -3.42
N VAL A 45 3.89 3.71 -2.45
CA VAL A 45 2.91 2.94 -1.65
C VAL A 45 1.88 2.27 -2.55
N PHE A 46 1.31 2.99 -3.51
CA PHE A 46 0.30 2.44 -4.41
C PHE A 46 0.90 1.47 -5.43
N ALA A 47 2.14 1.69 -5.87
CA ALA A 47 2.86 0.72 -6.70
C ALA A 47 3.06 -0.61 -5.95
N ILE A 48 3.59 -0.57 -4.72
CA ILE A 48 3.77 -1.77 -3.89
C ILE A 48 2.43 -2.47 -3.64
N TYR A 49 1.39 -1.72 -3.27
CA TYR A 49 0.07 -2.29 -3.04
C TYR A 49 -0.47 -3.01 -4.29
N ALA A 50 -0.35 -2.39 -5.46
CA ALA A 50 -0.84 -2.95 -6.72
C ALA A 50 -0.02 -4.16 -7.19
N ASN A 51 1.31 -4.08 -7.07
CA ASN A 51 2.21 -5.14 -7.51
C ASN A 51 2.04 -6.40 -6.64
N VAL A 52 1.90 -6.25 -5.33
CA VAL A 52 1.76 -7.36 -4.37
C VAL A 52 0.36 -7.98 -4.39
N LEU A 53 -0.67 -7.28 -4.86
CA LEU A 53 -2.03 -7.80 -4.89
C LEU A 53 -2.17 -9.05 -5.78
N GLU A 54 -2.59 -10.14 -5.18
CA GLU A 54 -2.89 -11.40 -5.88
C GLU A 54 -4.39 -11.51 -6.15
N LEU A 55 -4.73 -11.92 -7.38
CA LEU A 55 -6.10 -12.12 -7.85
C LEU A 55 -6.30 -13.58 -8.30
N ASP A 56 -7.49 -14.13 -8.05
CA ASP A 56 -7.91 -15.38 -8.68
C ASP A 56 -8.40 -15.17 -10.13
N GLU A 57 -8.83 -16.26 -10.78
CA GLU A 57 -9.32 -16.25 -12.17
C GLU A 57 -10.57 -15.37 -12.38
N ASP A 58 -11.37 -15.15 -11.33
CA ASP A 58 -12.54 -14.27 -11.34
C ASP A 58 -12.18 -12.81 -10.98
N GLY A 59 -10.90 -12.55 -10.71
CA GLY A 59 -10.37 -11.26 -10.29
C GLY A 59 -10.62 -10.94 -8.82
N ASN A 60 -10.94 -11.91 -7.97
CA ASN A 60 -11.09 -11.69 -6.54
C ASN A 60 -9.73 -11.57 -5.86
N VAL A 61 -9.62 -10.60 -4.95
CA VAL A 61 -8.41 -10.39 -4.17
C VAL A 61 -8.20 -11.52 -3.16
N LEU A 62 -7.00 -12.10 -3.16
CA LEU A 62 -6.62 -13.22 -2.31
C LEU A 62 -5.82 -12.79 -1.07
N ASN A 63 -5.04 -11.71 -1.17
CA ASN A 63 -4.03 -11.37 -0.16
C ASN A 63 -4.09 -9.89 0.32
N ALA A 64 -5.26 -9.26 0.32
CA ALA A 64 -5.43 -7.82 0.59
C ALA A 64 -4.64 -7.30 1.82
N LYS A 65 -4.72 -8.02 2.95
CA LYS A 65 -4.04 -7.64 4.20
C LYS A 65 -2.52 -7.69 4.09
N TYR A 66 -1.99 -8.63 3.30
CA TYR A 66 -0.56 -8.74 3.06
C TYR A 66 -0.08 -7.59 2.17
N ALA A 67 -0.77 -7.31 1.06
CA ALA A 67 -0.48 -6.18 0.20
C ALA A 67 -0.56 -4.83 0.94
N GLU A 68 -1.58 -4.65 1.80
CA GLU A 68 -1.70 -3.49 2.69
C GLU A 68 -0.45 -3.33 3.58
N LYS A 69 -0.05 -4.40 4.28
CA LYS A 69 1.13 -4.39 5.16
C LYS A 69 2.40 -4.04 4.40
N ARG A 70 2.63 -4.66 3.23
CA ARG A 70 3.82 -4.37 2.41
C ARG A 70 3.84 -2.89 2.03
N ALA A 71 2.74 -2.36 1.50
CA ALA A 71 2.67 -0.97 1.10
C ALA A 71 2.91 0.00 2.29
N THR A 72 2.36 -0.30 3.47
CA THR A 72 2.48 0.59 4.63
C THR A 72 3.79 0.42 5.39
N ASP A 73 4.43 -0.74 5.35
CA ASP A 73 5.79 -0.94 5.87
C ASP A 73 6.79 -0.01 5.17
N TYR A 74 6.63 0.20 3.85
CA TYR A 74 7.43 1.18 3.11
C TYR A 74 7.21 2.59 3.66
N LEU A 75 5.96 3.02 3.81
CA LEU A 75 5.68 4.38 4.29
C LEU A 75 6.13 4.58 5.74
N ARG A 76 6.04 3.53 6.56
CA ARG A 76 6.57 3.54 7.93
C ARG A 76 8.08 3.70 7.93
N GLN A 77 8.81 2.94 7.11
CA GLN A 77 10.26 3.09 6.95
C GLN A 77 10.63 4.49 6.44
N TYR A 78 9.82 5.03 5.53
CA TYR A 78 10.00 6.36 4.97
C TYR A 78 9.92 7.45 6.07
N CYS A 79 8.97 7.34 6.99
CA CYS A 79 8.81 8.28 8.11
C CYS A 79 9.73 7.99 9.30
N ASP A 80 10.06 6.72 9.54
CA ASP A 80 10.92 6.26 10.63
C ASP A 80 12.07 5.42 10.06
N PRO A 81 13.25 6.03 9.83
CA PRO A 81 14.41 5.32 9.28
C PRO A 81 14.95 4.18 10.16
N SER A 82 14.51 4.07 11.42
CA SER A 82 14.88 2.96 12.29
C SER A 82 14.02 1.71 12.05
N PHE A 83 12.86 1.87 11.39
CA PHE A 83 12.01 0.76 11.01
C PHE A 83 12.61 -0.01 9.83
N THR A 84 12.76 -1.32 10.02
CA THR A 84 13.27 -2.23 8.99
C THR A 84 12.12 -3.07 8.46
N VAL A 85 11.92 -3.01 7.15
CA VAL A 85 10.96 -3.88 6.46
C VAL A 85 11.50 -5.30 6.43
N ASP A 86 10.70 -6.26 6.92
CA ASP A 86 11.02 -7.69 6.91
C ASP A 86 9.79 -8.49 6.41
N PRO A 87 9.93 -9.32 5.36
CA PRO A 87 11.14 -9.51 4.54
C PRO A 87 11.51 -8.24 3.75
N PRO A 88 12.78 -8.06 3.32
CA PRO A 88 13.15 -7.01 2.36
C PRO A 88 12.27 -7.06 1.11
N TYR A 89 12.10 -5.92 0.43
CA TYR A 89 11.39 -5.92 -0.84
C TYR A 89 12.14 -6.72 -1.90
N GLU A 90 11.38 -7.49 -2.68
CA GLU A 90 11.86 -7.95 -3.98
C GLU A 90 11.76 -6.80 -4.99
N ASP A 91 12.63 -6.79 -5.99
CA ASP A 91 12.72 -5.68 -6.96
C ASP A 91 11.37 -5.39 -7.63
N TRP A 92 10.60 -6.44 -7.97
CA TRP A 92 9.28 -6.31 -8.60
C TRP A 92 8.23 -5.69 -7.67
N GLU A 93 8.37 -5.82 -6.34
CA GLU A 93 7.41 -5.20 -5.41
C GLU A 93 7.48 -3.68 -5.50
N VAL A 94 8.64 -3.10 -5.86
CA VAL A 94 8.87 -1.65 -5.87
C VAL A 94 8.90 -1.03 -7.27
N GLU A 95 8.77 -1.82 -8.34
CA GLU A 95 8.72 -1.30 -9.71
C GLU A 95 7.52 -0.35 -9.94
N LEU A 96 7.79 0.78 -10.58
CA LEU A 96 6.77 1.73 -11.04
C LEU A 96 6.39 1.38 -12.49
N HIS A 97 5.15 0.90 -12.71
CA HIS A 97 4.62 0.47 -14.02
C HIS A 97 3.77 1.54 -14.72
#